data_AF-A0A3L9Y6F4-F1
#
_entry.id   AF-A0A3L9Y6F4-F1
#
_cell.length_a   1.000
_cell.length_b   1.000
_cell.length_c   1.000
_cell.angle_alpha   90.00
_cell.angle_beta   90.00
_cell.angle_gamma   90.00
#
_symmetry.space_group_name_H-M   'P 1'
#
loop_
_entity.id
_entity.type
_entity.pdbx_description
1 polymer ?
#
loop_
_entity_poly.entity_id
_entity_poly.type
_entity_poly.pdbx_seq_one_letter_code
_entity_poly.pdbx_strand_id
1 'polypeptide(L)'
;MNILILTILFFSLSNCKKNENVEKKDDYNTIATEFITQVFSDEFYDCSYIIQPNSDRNFLEVIENEMPALNYRNRLNKILKIENKSKLDSLIGLSKNFVYEKSMFRKKTELIDYRKFDSIRNDFDSIIQFGTEKEIDAVFEECPNDFYFISKPIFDKNYQIAIIDIQMGFTCLRSHPSIYRLNDGIWEKE
;
A
#
# COMPACT_ATOMS: atom_id res chain seq x y z
N MET A 1 20.83 14.42 72.68
CA MET A 1 20.54 15.67 71.96
C MET A 1 21.03 15.51 70.53
N ASN A 2 20.20 15.92 69.58
CA ASN A 2 20.39 15.97 68.12
C ASN A 2 20.08 14.72 67.30
N ILE A 3 18.78 14.68 67.00
CA ILE A 3 18.05 14.08 65.88
C ILE A 3 18.76 14.37 64.54
N LEU A 4 18.97 13.36 63.70
CA LEU A 4 19.21 13.57 62.27
C LEU A 4 18.11 12.89 61.45
N ILE A 5 17.59 13.69 60.52
CA ILE A 5 16.28 13.60 59.87
C ILE A 5 16.22 12.48 58.83
N LEU A 6 15.19 11.66 58.94
CA LEU A 6 14.76 10.64 57.99
C LEU A 6 14.09 11.35 56.79
N THR A 7 14.68 11.30 55.60
CA THR A 7 14.04 11.76 54.35
C THR A 7 13.48 10.57 53.59
N ILE A 8 12.20 10.28 53.82
CA ILE A 8 11.41 9.35 52.99
C ILE A 8 10.93 10.13 51.78
N LEU A 9 11.56 9.91 50.62
CA LEU A 9 11.08 10.34 49.32
C LEU A 9 9.87 9.48 48.93
N PHE A 10 8.66 10.00 49.16
CA PHE A 10 7.43 9.50 48.57
C PHE A 10 7.49 9.74 47.05
N PHE A 11 7.98 8.76 46.30
CA PHE A 11 7.70 8.68 44.87
C PHE A 11 6.24 8.26 44.70
N SER A 12 5.38 9.25 44.50
CA SER A 12 4.02 9.04 43.99
C SER A 12 4.11 8.38 42.62
N LEU A 13 3.95 7.06 42.56
CA LEU A 13 3.63 6.34 41.34
C LEU A 13 2.20 6.70 40.95
N SER A 14 2.05 7.88 40.35
CA SER A 14 0.87 8.29 39.61
C SER A 14 0.71 7.30 38.48
N ASN A 15 -0.13 6.29 38.69
CA ASN A 15 -0.47 5.28 37.72
C ASN A 15 -1.30 5.95 36.60
N CYS A 16 -0.61 6.60 35.67
CA CYS A 16 -1.19 7.01 34.39
C CYS A 16 -1.60 5.73 33.67
N LYS A 17 -2.87 5.33 33.84
CA LYS A 17 -3.53 4.49 32.85
C LYS A 17 -3.55 5.26 31.53
N LYS A 18 -2.50 5.04 30.73
CA LYS A 18 -2.45 5.47 29.34
C LYS A 18 -3.62 4.75 28.66
N ASN A 19 -4.64 5.51 28.27
CA ASN A 19 -5.77 4.98 27.52
C ASN A 19 -5.25 4.46 26.16
N GLU A 20 -5.06 3.14 26.04
CA GLU A 20 -4.52 2.43 24.86
C GLU A 20 -5.35 2.55 23.57
N ASN A 21 -6.44 3.32 23.57
CA ASN A 21 -7.43 3.29 22.47
C ASN A 21 -7.36 4.48 21.50
N VAL A 22 -6.50 5.48 21.73
CA VAL A 22 -6.35 6.63 20.81
C VAL A 22 -5.13 6.50 19.88
N GLU A 23 -4.17 5.63 20.21
CA GLU A 23 -2.85 5.54 19.55
C GLU A 23 -2.84 4.69 18.25
N LYS A 24 -3.92 3.99 17.89
CA LYS A 24 -3.90 2.96 16.82
C LYS A 24 -4.30 3.40 15.41
N LYS A 25 -4.91 4.59 15.22
CA LYS A 25 -5.42 5.02 13.90
C LYS A 25 -4.44 5.94 13.16
N ASP A 26 -3.77 6.83 13.87
CA ASP A 26 -2.71 7.70 13.31
C ASP A 26 -1.44 6.90 12.93
N ASP A 27 -1.30 5.70 13.49
CA ASP A 27 -0.23 4.74 13.19
C ASP A 27 -0.35 4.16 11.76
N TYR A 28 -1.57 3.89 11.28
CA TYR A 28 -1.77 3.20 10.00
C TYR A 28 -1.19 3.97 8.81
N ASN A 29 -1.57 5.24 8.64
CA ASN A 29 -1.14 6.03 7.49
C ASN A 29 0.36 6.30 7.54
N THR A 30 0.93 6.45 8.74
CA THR A 30 2.37 6.61 8.94
C THR A 30 3.11 5.37 8.47
N ILE A 31 2.76 4.19 9.00
CA ILE A 31 3.37 2.90 8.61
C ILE A 31 3.15 2.60 7.13
N ALA A 32 1.95 2.85 6.60
CA ALA A 32 1.65 2.65 5.19
C ALA A 32 2.49 3.58 4.30
N THR A 33 2.68 4.83 4.69
CA THR A 33 3.53 5.79 3.98
C THR A 33 4.98 5.32 3.95
N GLU A 34 5.52 4.90 5.10
CA GLU A 34 6.88 4.37 5.19
C GLU A 34 7.05 3.12 4.32
N PHE A 35 6.08 2.20 4.38
CA PHE A 35 6.06 0.99 3.57
C PHE A 35 6.06 1.29 2.06
N ILE A 36 5.13 2.13 1.58
CA ILE A 36 5.05 2.49 0.15
C ILE A 36 6.32 3.20 -0.28
N THR A 37 6.83 4.15 0.51
CA THR A 37 8.06 4.87 0.20
C THR A 37 9.23 3.90 0.03
N GLN A 38 9.33 2.89 0.89
CA GLN A 38 10.39 1.88 0.76
C GLN A 38 10.18 1.01 -0.49
N VAL A 39 8.97 0.48 -0.73
CA VAL A 39 8.67 -0.37 -1.89
C VAL A 39 9.00 0.33 -3.20
N PHE A 40 8.66 1.62 -3.33
CA PHE A 40 8.89 2.41 -4.53
C PHE A 40 10.19 3.22 -4.51
N SER A 41 11.09 2.93 -3.57
CA SER A 41 12.44 3.51 -3.55
C SER A 41 13.40 2.84 -4.55
N ASP A 42 13.03 1.64 -5.03
CA ASP A 42 13.77 0.87 -6.03
C ASP A 42 13.85 1.62 -7.38
N GLU A 43 15.03 1.57 -8.02
CA GLU A 43 15.26 2.14 -9.35
C GLU A 43 14.41 1.47 -10.43
N PHE A 44 13.92 0.25 -10.18
CA PHE A 44 12.98 -0.46 -11.05
C PHE A 44 11.74 0.38 -11.42
N TYR A 45 11.27 1.24 -10.52
CA TYR A 45 10.07 2.08 -10.75
C TYR A 45 10.40 3.48 -11.29
N ASP A 46 11.66 3.75 -11.63
CA ASP A 46 12.04 5.06 -12.16
C ASP A 46 11.32 5.32 -13.48
N CYS A 47 10.78 6.53 -13.63
CA CYS A 47 10.10 6.97 -14.86
C CYS A 47 8.84 6.14 -15.19
N SER A 48 8.24 5.48 -14.18
CA SER A 48 6.95 4.76 -14.30
C SER A 48 5.73 5.61 -13.96
N TYR A 49 4.57 5.22 -14.50
CA TYR A 49 3.27 5.72 -14.06
C TYR A 49 2.66 4.80 -13.01
N ILE A 50 2.41 5.33 -11.82
CA ILE A 50 1.72 4.62 -10.76
C ILE A 50 0.27 5.04 -10.75
N ILE A 51 -0.61 4.10 -11.07
CA ILE A 51 -2.05 4.32 -11.17
C ILE A 51 -2.68 4.00 -9.82
N GLN A 52 -3.14 5.03 -9.13
CA GLN A 52 -3.88 4.83 -7.89
C GLN A 52 -5.25 4.18 -8.15
N PRO A 53 -5.79 3.41 -7.20
CA PRO A 53 -7.10 2.79 -7.33
C PRO A 53 -8.21 3.79 -7.69
N ASN A 54 -9.06 3.46 -8.68
CA ASN A 54 -10.20 4.28 -9.12
C ASN A 54 -11.39 4.28 -8.14
N SER A 55 -11.24 3.74 -6.93
CA SER A 55 -12.37 3.61 -6.01
C SER A 55 -11.93 3.61 -4.56
N ASP A 56 -12.87 3.97 -3.70
CA ASP A 56 -12.80 3.76 -2.25
C ASP A 56 -12.82 2.26 -1.87
N ARG A 57 -13.00 1.37 -2.86
CA ARG A 57 -12.91 -0.07 -2.68
C ARG A 57 -11.45 -0.46 -2.57
N ASN A 58 -11.16 -1.32 -1.61
CA ASN A 58 -9.87 -2.00 -1.60
C ASN A 58 -9.85 -2.94 -2.82
N PHE A 59 -8.72 -3.01 -3.51
CA PHE A 59 -8.46 -3.93 -4.62
C PHE A 59 -8.90 -5.38 -4.34
N LEU A 60 -8.90 -5.82 -3.07
CA LEU A 60 -9.46 -7.12 -2.70
C LEU A 60 -10.95 -7.29 -3.04
N GLU A 61 -11.75 -6.24 -2.94
CA GLU A 61 -13.17 -6.25 -3.32
C GLU A 61 -13.33 -6.37 -4.85
N VAL A 62 -12.34 -5.90 -5.61
CA VAL A 62 -12.31 -6.06 -7.07
C VAL A 62 -11.92 -7.50 -7.44
N ILE A 63 -10.87 -8.06 -6.81
CA ILE A 63 -10.45 -9.45 -7.00
C ILE A 63 -11.55 -10.45 -6.59
N GLU A 64 -12.30 -10.18 -5.53
CA GLU A 64 -13.40 -11.05 -5.08
C GLU A 64 -14.51 -11.23 -6.13
N ASN A 65 -14.76 -10.23 -6.97
CA ASN A 65 -15.74 -10.33 -8.06
C ASN A 65 -15.20 -11.10 -9.27
N GLU A 66 -13.89 -11.31 -9.31
CA GLU A 66 -13.15 -11.70 -10.50
C GLU A 66 -12.53 -13.10 -10.38
N MET A 67 -12.23 -13.57 -9.16
CA MET A 67 -11.90 -14.94 -8.81
C MET A 67 -13.02 -15.54 -7.94
N PRO A 68 -13.08 -16.86 -7.69
CA PRO A 68 -13.94 -17.39 -6.64
C PRO A 68 -13.54 -16.76 -5.29
N ALA A 69 -14.31 -15.76 -4.83
CA ALA A 69 -14.01 -14.90 -3.68
C ALA A 69 -13.51 -15.66 -2.44
N LEU A 70 -14.07 -16.84 -2.19
CA LEU A 70 -13.70 -17.73 -1.09
C LEU A 70 -12.22 -18.14 -1.10
N ASN A 71 -11.63 -18.39 -2.27
CA ASN A 71 -10.23 -18.82 -2.36
C ASN A 71 -9.27 -17.67 -2.06
N TYR A 72 -9.62 -16.46 -2.48
CA TYR A 72 -8.78 -15.28 -2.28
C TYR A 72 -8.80 -14.82 -0.82
N ARG A 73 -9.98 -14.70 -0.20
CA ARG A 73 -10.08 -14.36 1.24
C ARG A 73 -9.39 -15.38 2.14
N ASN A 74 -9.50 -16.67 1.83
CA ASN A 74 -8.80 -17.72 2.57
C ASN A 74 -7.27 -17.57 2.45
N ARG A 75 -6.76 -17.21 1.26
CA ARG A 75 -5.35 -16.92 1.06
C ARG A 75 -4.89 -15.73 1.90
N LEU A 76 -5.63 -14.63 1.90
CA LEU A 76 -5.31 -13.46 2.72
C LEU A 76 -5.30 -13.79 4.22
N ASN A 77 -6.32 -14.53 4.69
CA ASN A 77 -6.37 -15.00 6.06
C ASN A 77 -5.14 -15.83 6.42
N LYS A 78 -4.70 -16.71 5.52
CA LYS A 78 -3.49 -17.53 5.74
C LYS A 78 -2.22 -16.67 5.82
N ILE A 79 -2.05 -15.71 4.91
CA ILE A 79 -0.86 -14.84 4.87
C ILE A 79 -0.80 -13.94 6.10
N LEU A 80 -1.91 -13.26 6.42
CA LEU A 80 -2.05 -12.34 7.55
C LEU A 80 -2.24 -13.06 8.89
N LYS A 81 -2.23 -14.40 8.90
CA LYS A 81 -2.42 -15.25 10.08
C LYS A 81 -3.70 -14.89 10.86
N ILE A 82 -4.79 -14.70 10.13
CA ILE A 82 -6.11 -14.32 10.66
C ILE A 82 -6.96 -15.57 10.85
N GLU A 83 -7.32 -15.85 12.10
CA GLU A 83 -8.18 -16.99 12.46
C GLU A 83 -9.68 -16.66 12.37
N ASN A 84 -10.06 -15.38 12.35
CA ASN A 84 -11.46 -14.94 12.36
C ASN A 84 -11.77 -14.03 11.16
N LYS A 85 -12.77 -14.41 10.36
CA LYS A 85 -13.22 -13.66 9.16
C LYS A 85 -13.51 -12.18 9.43
N SER A 86 -14.11 -11.82 10.57
CA SER A 86 -14.45 -10.42 10.87
C SER A 86 -13.22 -9.52 11.04
N LYS A 87 -12.07 -10.09 11.39
CA LYS A 87 -10.81 -9.33 11.51
C LYS A 87 -10.26 -8.91 10.16
N LEU A 88 -10.42 -9.75 9.13
CA LEU A 88 -9.99 -9.39 7.77
C LEU A 88 -10.76 -8.16 7.29
N ASP A 89 -12.09 -8.13 7.46
CA ASP A 89 -12.91 -6.97 7.08
C ASP A 89 -12.47 -5.68 7.78
N SER A 90 -12.08 -5.78 9.06
CA SER A 90 -11.55 -4.64 9.81
C SER A 90 -10.23 -4.11 9.21
N LEU A 91 -9.30 -5.00 8.86
CA LEU A 91 -8.01 -4.61 8.28
C LEU A 91 -8.18 -4.00 6.88
N ILE A 92 -9.07 -4.58 6.08
CA ILE A 92 -9.47 -4.02 4.79
C ILE A 92 -10.08 -2.64 4.99
N GLY A 93 -10.99 -2.48 5.95
CA GLY A 93 -11.62 -1.21 6.27
C GLY A 93 -10.62 -0.12 6.67
N LEU A 94 -9.56 -0.47 7.41
CA LEU A 94 -8.48 0.47 7.74
C LEU A 94 -7.77 0.96 6.47
N SER A 95 -7.37 0.03 5.59
CA SER A 95 -6.66 0.38 4.35
C SER A 95 -7.44 1.32 3.43
N LYS A 96 -8.77 1.29 3.44
CA LYS A 96 -9.60 2.17 2.60
C LYS A 96 -9.35 3.65 2.84
N ASN A 97 -8.91 4.02 4.05
CA ASN A 97 -8.64 5.41 4.42
C ASN A 97 -7.22 5.88 4.05
N PHE A 98 -6.37 4.99 3.55
CA PHE A 98 -5.05 5.36 3.09
C PHE A 98 -5.12 6.20 1.82
N VAL A 99 -4.29 7.24 1.77
CA VAL A 99 -4.20 8.18 0.66
C VAL A 99 -2.76 8.18 0.17
N TYR A 100 -2.58 7.98 -1.12
CA TYR A 100 -1.27 8.08 -1.76
C TYR A 100 -0.83 9.53 -1.87
N GLU A 101 0.42 9.80 -1.54
CA GLU A 101 1.06 11.10 -1.72
C GLU A 101 2.20 10.99 -2.72
N LYS A 102 2.40 12.04 -3.52
CA LYS A 102 3.48 12.08 -4.51
C LYS A 102 4.87 11.95 -3.89
N SER A 103 5.02 12.38 -2.63
CA SER A 103 6.24 12.28 -1.83
C SER A 103 6.71 10.84 -1.59
N MET A 104 5.81 9.86 -1.70
CA MET A 104 6.10 8.43 -1.52
C MET A 104 6.85 7.82 -2.71
N PHE A 105 6.93 8.53 -3.84
CA PHE A 105 7.48 8.04 -5.09
C PHE A 105 8.72 8.85 -5.49
N ARG A 106 9.64 8.22 -6.22
CA ARG A 106 10.83 8.90 -6.74
C ARG A 106 10.43 10.00 -7.71
N LYS A 107 11.28 11.03 -7.86
CA LYS A 107 10.99 12.25 -8.64
C LYS A 107 10.56 12.00 -10.10
N LYS A 108 11.03 10.90 -10.69
CA LYS A 108 10.70 10.52 -12.07
C LYS A 108 9.43 9.65 -12.16
N THR A 109 8.96 9.09 -11.06
CA THR A 109 7.75 8.26 -10.99
C THR A 109 6.54 9.16 -10.78
N GLU A 110 5.54 9.07 -11.66
CA GLU A 110 4.35 9.90 -11.56
C GLU A 110 3.16 9.11 -11.01
N LEU A 111 2.63 9.56 -9.86
CA LEU A 111 1.34 9.10 -9.35
C LEU A 111 0.21 9.78 -10.13
N ILE A 112 -0.61 8.99 -10.83
CA ILE A 112 -1.76 9.46 -11.62
C ILE A 112 -3.06 8.78 -11.16
N ASP A 113 -4.18 9.47 -11.35
CA ASP A 113 -5.50 8.87 -11.18
C ASP A 113 -5.92 8.02 -12.38
N TYR A 114 -6.93 7.18 -12.17
CA TYR A 114 -7.43 6.30 -13.21
C TYR A 114 -8.04 7.05 -14.40
N ARG A 115 -8.61 8.25 -14.22
CA ARG A 115 -9.19 9.01 -15.34
C ARG A 115 -8.09 9.52 -16.26
N LYS A 116 -6.98 10.00 -15.69
CA LYS A 116 -5.78 10.36 -16.45
C LYS A 116 -5.22 9.15 -17.18
N PHE A 117 -5.13 7.99 -16.51
CA PHE A 117 -4.76 6.74 -17.18
C PHE A 117 -5.69 6.38 -18.35
N ASP A 118 -7.01 6.44 -18.16
CA ASP A 118 -8.00 6.10 -19.18
C ASP A 118 -7.90 7.03 -20.40
N SER A 119 -7.70 8.33 -20.16
CA SER A 119 -7.43 9.30 -21.23
C SER A 119 -6.16 8.95 -22.00
N ILE A 120 -5.05 8.71 -21.29
CA ILE A 120 -3.78 8.32 -21.91
C ILE A 120 -3.99 7.05 -22.73
N ARG A 121 -4.58 6.01 -22.15
CA ARG A 121 -4.86 4.74 -22.83
C ARG A 121 -5.67 4.93 -24.11
N ASN A 122 -6.73 5.74 -24.08
CA ASN A 122 -7.55 5.98 -25.26
C ASN A 122 -6.76 6.66 -26.39
N ASP A 123 -5.86 7.58 -26.03
CA ASP A 123 -4.96 8.23 -26.99
C ASP A 123 -3.97 7.20 -27.58
N PHE A 124 -3.38 6.36 -26.74
CA PHE A 124 -2.51 5.25 -27.17
C PHE A 124 -3.25 4.27 -28.11
N ASP A 125 -4.43 3.79 -27.72
CA ASP A 125 -5.24 2.85 -28.50
C ASP A 125 -5.62 3.47 -29.87
N SER A 126 -5.91 4.77 -29.92
CA SER A 126 -6.18 5.51 -31.16
C SER A 126 -4.95 5.58 -32.07
N ILE A 127 -3.78 5.90 -31.51
CA ILE A 127 -2.52 5.97 -32.29
C ILE A 127 -2.12 4.58 -32.80
N ILE A 128 -2.28 3.53 -32.00
CA ILE A 128 -2.00 2.15 -32.45
C ILE A 128 -2.95 1.73 -33.58
N GLN A 129 -4.21 2.16 -33.53
CA GLN A 129 -5.21 1.76 -34.53
C GLN A 129 -5.14 2.57 -35.83
N PHE A 130 -4.84 3.87 -35.74
CA PHE A 130 -4.99 4.80 -36.87
C PHE A 130 -3.75 5.67 -37.15
N GLY A 131 -2.72 5.62 -36.30
CA GLY A 131 -1.52 6.43 -36.41
C GLY A 131 -0.56 5.97 -37.50
N THR A 132 0.38 6.84 -37.83
CA THR A 132 1.51 6.55 -38.70
C THR A 132 2.60 5.78 -37.94
N GLU A 133 3.47 5.06 -38.67
CA GLU A 133 4.62 4.34 -38.08
C GLU A 133 5.48 5.26 -37.20
N LYS A 134 5.71 6.50 -37.63
CA LYS A 134 6.47 7.49 -36.85
C LYS A 134 5.75 7.91 -35.55
N GLU A 135 4.43 8.01 -35.56
CA GLU A 135 3.65 8.33 -34.36
C GLU A 135 3.64 7.14 -33.38
N ILE A 136 3.55 5.93 -33.90
CA ILE A 136 3.66 4.70 -33.10
C ILE A 136 5.04 4.62 -32.44
N ASP A 137 6.12 4.84 -33.21
CA ASP A 137 7.49 4.82 -32.69
C ASP A 137 7.72 5.90 -31.63
N ALA A 138 7.27 7.14 -31.87
CA ALA A 138 7.40 8.24 -30.92
C ALA A 138 6.68 7.95 -29.58
N VAL A 139 5.53 7.29 -29.65
CA VAL A 139 4.75 6.88 -28.48
C VAL A 139 5.48 5.85 -27.63
N PHE A 140 6.23 4.93 -28.25
CA PHE A 140 7.08 3.97 -27.53
C PHE A 140 8.41 4.57 -27.05
N GLU A 141 8.87 5.70 -27.63
CA GLU A 141 10.10 6.41 -27.23
C GLU A 141 9.89 7.38 -26.05
N GLU A 142 8.74 8.06 -25.94
CA GLU A 142 8.53 9.12 -24.94
C GLU A 142 8.30 8.63 -23.50
N CYS A 143 7.94 7.36 -23.29
CA CYS A 143 7.68 6.79 -21.96
C CYS A 143 8.08 5.30 -21.84
N PRO A 144 9.33 4.99 -21.45
CA PRO A 144 9.82 3.61 -21.43
C PRO A 144 9.39 2.74 -20.24
N ASN A 145 8.76 3.27 -19.18
CA ASN A 145 8.47 2.46 -17.99
C ASN A 145 6.97 2.38 -17.75
N ASP A 146 6.42 1.26 -18.18
CA ASP A 146 5.35 0.51 -17.52
C ASP A 146 4.40 1.29 -16.62
N PHE A 147 3.13 1.23 -16.98
CA PHE A 147 2.04 1.61 -16.11
C PHE A 147 1.94 0.57 -15.00
N TYR A 148 1.74 0.97 -13.76
CA TYR A 148 1.52 0.04 -12.64
C TYR A 148 0.24 0.38 -11.89
N PHE A 149 -0.71 -0.53 -11.87
CA PHE A 149 -1.83 -0.48 -10.94
C PHE A 149 -1.39 -0.93 -9.57
N ILE A 150 -1.73 -0.17 -8.53
CA ILE A 150 -1.37 -0.51 -7.16
C ILE A 150 -2.60 -0.63 -6.28
N SER A 151 -2.63 -1.62 -5.38
CA SER A 151 -3.65 -1.68 -4.32
C SER A 151 -3.25 -0.82 -3.13
N LYS A 152 -4.20 -0.42 -2.27
CA LYS A 152 -3.83 0.06 -0.93
C LYS A 152 -3.21 -1.11 -0.13
N PRO A 153 -2.15 -0.87 0.66
CA PRO A 153 -1.51 -1.94 1.43
C PRO A 153 -2.46 -2.45 2.50
N ILE A 154 -2.27 -3.69 2.96
CA ILE A 154 -3.02 -4.29 4.06
C ILE A 154 -2.03 -4.96 4.99
N PHE A 155 -2.12 -4.63 6.27
CA PHE A 155 -1.22 -5.15 7.28
C PHE A 155 -1.91 -6.21 8.13
N ASP A 156 -1.11 -7.09 8.73
CA ASP A 156 -1.57 -7.85 9.88
C ASP A 156 -1.75 -6.91 11.09
N LYS A 157 -2.36 -7.43 12.16
CA LYS A 157 -2.70 -6.63 13.36
C LYS A 157 -1.50 -5.97 14.06
N ASN A 158 -0.28 -6.46 13.79
CA ASN A 158 0.96 -6.04 14.44
C ASN A 158 1.89 -5.26 13.49
N TYR A 159 1.46 -4.98 12.26
CA TYR A 159 2.28 -4.32 11.23
C TYR A 159 3.62 -5.03 10.96
N GLN A 160 3.62 -6.36 10.97
CA GLN A 160 4.78 -7.22 10.68
C GLN A 160 4.70 -7.87 9.30
N ILE A 161 3.48 -7.98 8.75
CA ILE A 161 3.23 -8.53 7.41
C ILE A 161 2.41 -7.51 6.65
N ALA A 162 2.85 -7.16 5.45
CA ALA A 162 2.13 -6.30 4.53
C ALA A 162 1.80 -7.04 3.25
N ILE A 163 0.62 -6.76 2.70
CA ILE A 163 0.18 -7.23 1.39
C ILE A 163 -0.12 -6.02 0.54
N ILE A 164 0.47 -5.97 -0.65
CA ILE A 164 0.17 -4.99 -1.69
C ILE A 164 0.14 -5.69 -3.03
N ASP A 165 -0.79 -5.33 -3.90
CA ASP A 165 -0.74 -5.76 -5.28
C ASP A 165 -0.19 -4.66 -6.16
N ILE A 166 0.72 -5.05 -7.06
CA ILE A 166 1.39 -4.17 -8.01
C ILE A 166 1.33 -4.90 -9.35
N GLN A 167 0.51 -4.39 -10.27
CA GLN A 167 0.24 -5.01 -11.56
C GLN A 167 0.73 -4.11 -12.68
N MET A 168 1.51 -4.67 -13.59
CA MET A 168 1.84 -3.98 -14.83
C MET A 168 0.57 -3.79 -15.67
N GLY A 169 0.33 -2.56 -16.08
CA GLY A 169 -0.77 -2.15 -16.94
C GLY A 169 -0.67 -2.83 -18.30
N PHE A 170 -1.81 -2.92 -18.98
CA PHE A 170 -1.97 -3.60 -20.27
C PHE A 170 -1.77 -5.13 -20.24
N THR A 171 -1.51 -5.72 -19.07
CA THR A 171 -1.50 -7.18 -18.93
C THR A 171 -2.88 -7.70 -18.53
N CYS A 172 -3.33 -8.78 -19.18
CA CYS A 172 -4.50 -9.56 -18.75
C CYS A 172 -4.12 -10.63 -17.71
N LEU A 173 -2.83 -10.71 -17.36
CA LEU A 173 -2.31 -11.69 -16.41
C LEU A 173 -2.44 -11.11 -15.00
N ARG A 174 -3.37 -11.67 -14.22
CA ARG A 174 -3.50 -11.30 -12.81
C ARG A 174 -2.24 -11.67 -12.05
N SER A 175 -1.58 -10.69 -11.43
CA SER A 175 -0.49 -10.97 -10.48
C SER A 175 -1.06 -11.54 -9.19
N HIS A 176 -0.24 -12.31 -8.50
CA HIS A 176 -0.47 -12.56 -7.09
C HIS A 176 -0.04 -11.33 -6.30
N PRO A 177 -0.77 -10.99 -5.22
CA PRO A 177 -0.36 -9.87 -4.39
C PRO A 177 1.04 -10.16 -3.82
N SER A 178 1.88 -9.13 -3.82
CA SER A 178 3.19 -9.17 -3.20
C SER A 178 3.03 -9.16 -1.67
N ILE A 179 3.85 -9.97 -1.01
CA ILE A 179 3.85 -10.12 0.44
C ILE A 179 5.20 -9.59 0.93
N TYR A 180 5.15 -8.79 1.99
CA TYR A 180 6.35 -8.24 2.61
C TYR A 180 6.34 -8.54 4.11
N ARG A 181 7.53 -8.78 4.68
CA ARG A 181 7.75 -8.88 6.12
C ARG A 181 8.62 -7.74 6.61
N LEU A 182 8.30 -7.22 7.79
CA LEU A 182 9.15 -6.26 8.48
C LEU A 182 10.22 -7.01 9.28
N ASN A 183 11.47 -6.91 8.86
CA ASN A 183 12.63 -7.47 9.55
C ASN A 183 13.60 -6.33 9.87
N ASP A 184 13.94 -6.14 11.15
CA ASP A 184 14.87 -5.10 11.61
C ASP A 184 14.59 -3.69 11.06
N GLY A 185 13.31 -3.35 10.90
CA GLY A 185 12.87 -2.05 10.39
C GLY A 185 12.84 -1.91 8.87
N ILE A 186 13.10 -3.00 8.12
CA ILE A 186 13.12 -3.03 6.66
C ILE A 186 12.03 -3.97 6.16
N TRP A 187 11.22 -3.51 5.20
CA TRP A 187 10.25 -4.34 4.50
C TRP A 187 10.90 -5.19 3.40
N GLU A 188 10.95 -6.50 3.59
CA GLU A 188 11.53 -7.45 2.63
C GLU A 188 10.44 -8.23 1.92
N LYS A 189 10.54 -8.36 0.60
CA LYS A 189 9.59 -9.14 -0.20
C LYS A 189 9.82 -10.64 0.02
N GLU A 190 8.75 -11.39 0.28
CA GLU A 190 8.76 -12.86 0.35
C GLU A 190 8.84 -13.53 -1.03
#